data_AF-A0A803XRE0-F1
#
_entry.id   AF-A0A803XRE0-F1
#
_cell.length_a   1.000
_cell.length_b   1.000
_cell.length_c   1.000
_cell.angle_alpha   90.00
_cell.angle_beta   90.00
_cell.angle_gamma   90.00
#
_symmetry.space_group_name_H-M   'P 1'
#
loop_
_entity.id
_entity.type
_entity.pdbx_description
1 polymer ?
#
loop_
_entity_poly.entity_id
_entity_poly.type
_entity_poly.pdbx_seq_one_letter_code
_entity_poly.pdbx_strand_id
1 'polypeptide(L)' 'MDDASYVMPCLHQFCFGCIRQWAERRPTCPLCKGTVESILHSVPLALRLLCSLQSRAASFVRRLVVQ' A
#
# COMPACT_ATOMS: atom_id res chain seq x y z
N MET A 1 2.52 -14.44 10.92
CA MET A 1 2.43 -13.08 11.47
C MET A 1 2.20 -12.18 10.28
N ASP A 2 0.95 -11.77 10.15
CA ASP A 2 0.36 -11.23 8.93
C ASP A 2 0.74 -9.77 8.70
N ASP A 3 1.79 -9.55 7.90
CA ASP A 3 2.07 -8.25 7.30
C ASP A 3 1.09 -7.99 6.15
N ALA A 4 -0.18 -7.80 6.51
CA ALA A 4 -1.22 -7.39 5.59
C ALA A 4 -0.84 -6.05 4.94
N SER A 5 -1.00 -5.99 3.62
CA SER A 5 -0.69 -4.83 2.79
C SER A 5 -1.84 -4.49 1.87
N TYR A 6 -2.01 -3.20 1.58
CA TYR A 6 -3.11 -2.71 0.74
C TYR A 6 -2.57 -2.00 -0.50
N VAL A 7 -3.14 -2.33 -1.66
CA VAL A 7 -2.82 -1.67 -2.92
C VAL A 7 -3.67 -0.43 -3.08
N MET A 8 -3.05 0.73 -3.33
CA MET A 8 -3.76 1.97 -3.66
C MET A 8 -3.87 2.17 -5.18
N PRO A 9 -5.00 2.72 -5.68
CA PRO A 9 -6.15 3.24 -4.93
C PRO A 9 -7.25 2.19 -4.65
N CYS A 10 -7.13 0.97 -5.17
CA CYS A 10 -8.22 -0.02 -5.11
C CYS A 10 -8.44 -0.68 -3.74
N LEU A 11 -7.56 -0.44 -2.77
CA LEU A 11 -7.59 -0.94 -1.39
C LEU A 11 -7.67 -2.47 -1.26
N HIS A 12 -7.21 -3.20 -2.28
CA HIS A 12 -7.16 -4.66 -2.22
C HIS A 12 -6.04 -5.15 -1.30
N GLN A 13 -6.37 -6.11 -0.44
CA GLN A 13 -5.48 -6.66 0.58
C GLN A 13 -4.68 -7.87 0.07
N PHE A 14 -3.39 -7.89 0.36
CA PHE A 14 -2.47 -8.99 0.07
C PHE A 14 -1.44 -9.15 1.20
N CYS A 15 -0.65 -10.23 1.16
CA CYS A 15 0.56 -10.32 1.98
C CYS A 15 1.64 -9.39 1.41
N PHE A 16 2.43 -8.70 2.27
CA PHE A 16 3.44 -7.75 1.80
C PHE A 16 4.42 -8.37 0.81
N GLY A 17 4.98 -9.54 1.13
CA GLY A 17 5.90 -10.24 0.24
C GLY A 17 5.28 -10.58 -1.11
N CYS A 18 4.02 -11.00 -1.12
CA CYS A 18 3.26 -11.37 -2.32
C CYS A 18 3.11 -10.18 -3.26
N ILE A 19 2.64 -9.04 -2.72
CA ILE A 19 2.35 -7.87 -3.55
C ILE A 19 3.62 -7.12 -3.97
N ARG A 20 4.67 -7.16 -3.15
CA ARG A 20 6.00 -6.61 -3.49
C ARG A 20 6.60 -7.32 -4.71
N GLN A 21 6.69 -8.65 -4.67
CA GLN A 21 7.19 -9.45 -5.79
C GLN A 21 6.36 -9.26 -7.07
N TRP A 22 5.06 -9.09 -6.92
CA TRP A 22 4.18 -8.81 -8.04
C TRP A 22 4.48 -7.45 -8.66
N ALA A 23 4.54 -6.39 -7.83
CA ALA A 23 4.78 -5.02 -8.29
C ALA A 23 6.14 -4.84 -8.98
N GLU A 24 7.18 -5.58 -8.56
CA GLU A 24 8.49 -5.60 -9.22
C GLU A 24 8.41 -6.08 -10.69
N ARG A 25 7.47 -6.98 -11.01
CA ARG A 25 7.29 -7.52 -12.36
C ARG A 25 6.22 -6.77 -13.13
N ARG A 26 5.12 -6.44 -12.47
CA ARG A 26 3.91 -5.85 -13.03
C ARG A 26 3.27 -4.94 -11.97
N PRO A 27 3.37 -3.60 -12.11
CA PRO A 27 2.77 -2.65 -11.17
C PRO A 27 1.24 -2.52 -11.41
N THR A 28 0.52 -3.64 -11.39
CA THR A 28 -0.94 -3.69 -11.54
C THR A 28 -1.55 -4.55 -10.44
N CYS A 29 -2.78 -4.23 -10.05
CA CYS A 29 -3.49 -4.97 -9.03
C CYS A 29 -3.88 -6.36 -9.57
N PRO A 30 -3.56 -7.46 -8.86
CA PRO A 30 -3.95 -8.81 -9.29
C PRO A 30 -5.47 -9.02 -9.41
N LEU A 31 -6.28 -8.26 -8.65
CA LEU A 31 -7.73 -8.42 -8.59
C LEU A 31 -8.46 -7.54 -9.62
N CYS A 32 -8.22 -6.23 -9.61
CA CYS A 32 -8.93 -5.30 -10.50
C CYS A 32 -8.16 -4.90 -11.74
N LYS A 33 -6.91 -5.34 -11.89
CA LYS A 33 -5.98 -4.96 -12.98
C LYS A 33 -5.70 -3.44 -13.07
N GLY A 34 -6.14 -2.65 -12.10
CA GLY A 34 -5.81 -1.23 -12.00
C GLY A 34 -4.33 -1.01 -11.71
N THR A 35 -3.80 0.14 -12.08
CA THR A 35 -2.41 0.51 -11.79
C THR A 35 -2.17 0.58 -10.29
N VAL A 36 -1.07 -0.01 -9.83
CA VAL A 36 -0.62 0.09 -8.45
C VAL A 36 0.14 1.41 -8.32
N GLU A 37 -0.40 2.34 -7.56
CA GLU A 37 0.29 3.62 -7.28
C GLU A 37 1.18 3.52 -6.04
N SER A 38 0.71 2.78 -5.02
CA SER A 38 1.47 2.52 -3.80
C SER A 38 0.97 1.28 -3.08
N ILE A 39 1.83 0.70 -2.25
CA ILE A 39 1.53 -0.45 -1.40
C ILE A 39 1.67 0.00 0.06
N LEU A 40 0.58 0.00 0.80
CA LEU A 40 0.58 0.31 2.22
C LEU A 40 0.91 -0.93 3.02
N HIS A 41 2.09 -0.98 3.66
CA HIS A 41 2.52 -2.09 4.53
C HIS A 41 3.19 -1.54 5.80
N SER A 42 3.20 -2.31 6.88
CA SER A 42 3.89 -1.98 8.14
C SER A 42 3.69 -0.53 8.63
N VAL A 43 2.44 -0.07 8.70
CA VAL A 43 2.13 1.22 9.34
C VAL A 43 2.36 1.09 10.86
N PRO A 44 3.31 1.83 11.46
CA PRO A 44 3.43 1.90 12.91
C PRO A 44 2.08 2.39 13.48
N LEU A 45 1.69 1.89 14.64
CA LEU A 45 0.37 2.16 15.24
C LEU A 45 0.05 3.66 15.32
N ALA A 46 1.09 4.50 15.50
CA ALA A 46 0.99 5.96 15.47
C ALA A 46 0.48 6.51 14.12
N LEU A 47 0.89 5.92 12.99
CA LEU A 47 0.43 6.30 11.65
C LEU A 47 -0.92 5.66 11.31
N ARG A 48 -1.28 4.51 11.90
CA ARG A 48 -2.63 3.93 11.78
C ARG A 48 -3.70 4.86 12.34
N LEU A 49 -3.45 5.46 13.51
CA LEU A 49 -4.36 6.42 14.13
C LEU A 49 -4.44 7.75 13.36
N LEU A 50 -3.33 8.21 12.78
CA LEU A 50 -3.32 9.40 11.92
C LEU A 50 -4.03 9.17 10.58
N CYS A 51 -3.88 7.98 9.98
CA CYS A 51 -4.53 7.62 8.72
C CYS A 51 -6.05 7.48 8.88
N SER A 52 -6.54 7.05 10.06
CA SER A 52 -7.97 7.10 10.40
C SER A 52 -8.53 8.52 10.50
N LEU A 53 -7.65 9.54 10.61
CA LEU A 53 -8.03 10.95 10.77
C LEU A 53 -7.69 11.84 9.56
N GLN A 54 -6.90 11.37 8.60
CA GLN A 54 -6.41 12.18 7.46
C GLN A 54 -6.96 11.69 6.12
N SER A 55 -8.28 11.86 5.93
CA SER A 55 -8.87 11.88 4.58
C SER A 55 -8.38 13.07 3.71
N ARG A 56 -7.37 13.87 4.07
CA ARG A 56 -7.09 15.18 3.40
C ARG A 56 -5.63 15.69 3.28
N ALA A 57 -4.56 14.90 3.43
CA ALA A 57 -3.20 15.45 3.25
C ALA A 57 -2.28 14.58 2.35
N ALA A 58 -2.40 14.78 1.03
CA ALA A 58 -1.70 14.05 -0.02
C ALA A 58 -0.24 14.49 -0.30
N SER A 59 0.53 14.93 0.70
CA SER A 59 1.84 15.57 0.43
C SER A 59 3.08 14.99 1.12
N PHE A 60 3.00 13.95 1.96
CA PHE A 60 4.20 13.46 2.69
C PHE A 60 4.67 12.02 2.37
N VAL A 61 3.96 11.28 1.53
CA VAL A 61 4.25 9.84 1.28
C VAL A 61 5.20 9.56 0.10
N ARG A 62 5.87 10.57 -0.44
CA ARG A 62 6.69 10.45 -1.66
C ARG A 62 8.02 9.69 -1.52
N ARG A 63 8.36 9.12 -0.35
CA ARG A 63 9.67 8.45 -0.15
C ARG A 63 9.64 7.01 0.35
N LEU A 64 8.47 6.38 0.42
CA LEU A 64 8.32 4.98 0.84
C LEU A 64 7.64 4.13 -0.24
N VAL A 65 7.86 4.45 -1.52
CA VAL A 65 7.16 3.78 -2.63
C VAL A 65 8.00 2.66 -3.27
N VAL A 66 9.31 2.52 -2.97
CA VAL A 66 10.11 1.39 -3.46
C VAL A 66 11.25 1.04 -2.47
N GLN A 67 10.93 0.44 -1.32
CA GLN A 67 11.83 -0.45 -0.58
C GLN A 67 11.02 -1.59 0.02
#